data_AF-A0A974YHU0-F1
#
_entry.id   AF-A0A974YHU0-F1
#
_cell.length_a   1.000
_cell.length_b   1.000
_cell.length_c   1.000
_cell.angle_alpha   90.00
_cell.angle_beta   90.00
_cell.angle_gamma   90.00
#
_symmetry.space_group_name_H-M   'P 1'
#
loop_
_entity.id
_entity.type
_entity.pdbx_description
1 polymer ?
#
loop_
_entity_poly.entity_id
_entity_poly.type
_entity_poly.pdbx_seq_one_letter_code
_entity_poly.pdbx_strand_id
1 'polypeptide(L)'
;MHAQALPVPLIDARSDPLATADPAAVRALRDTIFGSYRSLILPALPVADRIAHRWLTRSPSPYVAELDAIATHTGVSGIYAINISYEYACTALARSDAPGAAPTLRRTLDWPFLGLGRSAILAHRSGRAGEFVDVTWPGAVGTLTALAPGRFAAAINQAPLRRRTRTDMFRGIDYTRNLAWTLSRERGMPPLHLLRYAFETATDFSEALQLLRTVELARPVLVTLVGCAADEIAIVERRERSGTVYLGPGAVANDWRESQYGWEPRPCALPDRRRDSVTRCATIEQAVTSGSTPFSWVIPPVRNWNTRLAVEMNAGRLDPSAWIRAA
;
A
#
# COMPACT_ATOMS: atom_id res chain seq x y z
N MET A 1 -0.36 27.24 6.75
CA MET A 1 0.39 27.06 5.50
C MET A 1 -0.29 25.99 4.67
N HIS A 2 -0.96 26.37 3.57
CA HIS A 2 -1.46 25.42 2.59
C HIS A 2 -0.23 24.79 1.91
N ALA A 3 0.04 23.51 2.18
CA ALA A 3 1.02 22.77 1.41
C ALA A 3 0.47 22.69 -0.02
N GLN A 4 1.17 23.31 -0.96
CA GLN A 4 0.84 23.24 -2.38
C GLN A 4 1.10 21.79 -2.83
N ALA A 5 0.05 21.08 -3.23
CA ALA A 5 0.19 19.73 -3.78
C ALA A 5 1.08 19.79 -5.02
N LEU A 6 2.17 19.05 -5.03
CA LEU A 6 3.02 18.91 -6.22
C LEU A 6 2.34 17.91 -7.16
N PRO A 7 2.25 18.19 -8.47
CA PRO A 7 1.70 17.24 -9.42
C PRO A 7 2.55 15.96 -9.42
N VAL A 8 1.91 14.82 -9.20
CA VAL A 8 2.56 13.50 -9.28
C VAL A 8 2.72 13.14 -10.76
N PRO A 9 3.95 12.91 -11.27
CA PRO A 9 4.17 12.65 -12.68
C PRO A 9 3.59 11.29 -13.11
N LEU A 10 3.02 11.25 -14.32
CA LEU A 10 2.54 10.02 -14.97
C LEU A 10 3.64 9.45 -15.87
N ILE A 11 3.98 8.18 -15.66
CA ILE A 11 4.94 7.41 -16.45
C ILE A 11 4.18 6.28 -17.16
N ASP A 12 4.31 6.20 -18.49
CA ASP A 12 3.76 5.09 -19.26
C ASP A 12 4.70 3.88 -19.18
N ALA A 13 4.23 2.81 -18.55
CA ALA A 13 4.95 1.56 -18.33
C ALA A 13 4.21 0.36 -18.92
N ARG A 14 3.28 0.58 -19.87
CA ARG A 14 2.47 -0.48 -20.47
C ARG A 14 3.28 -1.45 -21.33
N SER A 15 4.28 -0.93 -22.05
CA SER A 15 5.13 -1.71 -22.95
C SER A 15 6.47 -2.10 -22.36
N ASP A 16 6.92 -1.39 -21.32
CA ASP A 16 8.20 -1.60 -20.67
C ASP A 16 8.08 -1.46 -19.15
N PRO A 17 8.20 -2.56 -18.38
CA PRO A 17 8.16 -2.48 -16.92
C PRO A 17 9.34 -1.66 -16.34
N LEU A 18 10.45 -1.54 -17.07
CA LEU A 18 11.62 -0.76 -16.65
C LEU A 18 11.44 0.75 -16.83
N ALA A 19 10.36 1.22 -17.47
CA ALA A 19 10.07 2.65 -17.63
C ALA A 19 9.96 3.38 -16.28
N THR A 20 9.59 2.67 -15.22
CA THR A 20 9.52 3.20 -13.85
C THR A 20 10.84 3.11 -13.09
N ALA A 21 11.91 2.58 -13.69
CA ALA A 21 13.14 2.23 -13.01
C ALA A 21 14.36 3.03 -13.48
N ASP A 22 14.18 4.33 -13.75
CA ASP A 22 15.31 5.23 -14.08
C ASP A 22 16.43 5.10 -13.02
N PRO A 23 17.68 4.76 -13.40
CA PRO A 23 18.75 4.50 -12.46
C PRO A 23 19.06 5.66 -11.51
N ALA A 24 18.93 6.91 -11.97
CA ALA A 24 19.18 8.09 -11.15
C ALA A 24 18.05 8.29 -10.12
N ALA A 25 16.80 8.17 -10.56
CA ALA A 25 15.62 8.28 -9.70
C ALA A 25 15.58 7.18 -8.64
N VAL A 26 15.89 5.93 -9.00
CA VAL A 26 15.95 4.79 -8.07
C VAL A 26 17.03 5.00 -7.00
N ARG A 27 18.22 5.48 -7.41
CA ARG A 27 19.31 5.79 -6.48
C ARG A 27 18.95 6.94 -5.55
N ALA A 28 18.38 8.03 -6.10
CA ALA A 28 17.95 9.18 -5.32
C ALA A 28 16.86 8.81 -4.30
N LEU A 29 15.90 7.97 -4.68
CA LEU A 29 14.87 7.44 -3.81
C LEU A 29 15.48 6.65 -2.65
N ARG A 30 16.35 5.68 -2.95
CA ARG A 30 17.03 4.85 -1.94
C ARG A 30 17.78 5.71 -0.94
N ASP A 31 18.55 6.67 -1.44
CA ASP A 31 19.37 7.55 -0.60
C ASP A 31 18.48 8.48 0.27
N THR A 32 17.32 8.91 -0.26
CA THR A 32 16.30 9.67 0.48
C THR A 32 15.68 8.86 1.61
N ILE A 33 15.33 7.59 1.35
CA ILE A 33 14.71 6.69 2.36
C ILE A 33 15.65 6.50 3.56
N PHE A 34 16.95 6.32 3.33
CA PHE A 34 17.91 6.10 4.42
C PHE A 34 18.44 7.39 5.05
N GLY A 35 18.40 8.51 4.33
CA GLY A 35 18.79 9.83 4.83
C GLY A 35 20.12 9.81 5.58
N SER A 36 20.12 10.29 6.83
CA SER A 36 21.31 10.35 7.68
C SER A 36 21.88 8.98 8.07
N TYR A 37 21.12 7.89 7.94
CA TYR A 37 21.55 6.53 8.27
C TYR A 37 22.22 5.80 7.10
N ARG A 38 22.37 6.44 5.93
CA ARG A 38 22.92 5.84 4.70
C ARG A 38 24.26 5.14 4.92
N SER A 39 25.18 5.73 5.67
CA SER A 39 26.54 5.19 5.86
C SER A 39 26.53 3.88 6.64
N LEU A 40 25.52 3.69 7.50
CA LEU A 40 25.32 2.47 8.27
C LEU A 40 24.56 1.41 7.48
N ILE A 41 23.52 1.81 6.72
CA ILE A 41 22.59 0.87 6.09
C ILE A 41 23.08 0.38 4.72
N LEU A 42 23.64 1.27 3.88
CA LEU A 42 24.04 0.92 2.51
C LEU A 42 24.99 -0.29 2.44
N PRO A 43 26.00 -0.44 3.33
CA PRO A 43 26.88 -1.61 3.32
C PRO A 43 26.16 -2.94 3.60
N ALA A 44 25.04 -2.91 4.32
CA ALA A 44 24.27 -4.11 4.66
C ALA A 44 23.28 -4.53 3.55
N LEU A 45 22.93 -3.62 2.62
CA LEU A 45 21.94 -3.88 1.59
C LEU A 45 22.24 -5.07 0.67
N PRO A 46 23.48 -5.31 0.21
CA PRO A 46 23.76 -6.48 -0.63
C PRO A 46 23.44 -7.81 0.08
N VAL A 47 23.65 -7.88 1.39
CA VAL A 47 23.32 -9.07 2.20
C VAL A 47 21.80 -9.16 2.36
N ALA A 48 21.14 -8.05 2.69
CA ALA A 48 19.68 -8.00 2.80
C ALA A 48 18.99 -8.40 1.48
N ASP A 49 19.50 -7.94 0.34
CA ASP A 49 19.03 -8.30 -0.99
C ASP A 49 19.19 -9.78 -1.27
N ARG A 50 20.34 -10.39 -0.93
CA ARG A 50 20.54 -11.83 -1.11
C ARG A 50 19.51 -12.65 -0.32
N ILE A 51 19.20 -12.21 0.91
CA ILE A 51 18.19 -12.86 1.76
C ILE A 51 16.79 -12.67 1.16
N ALA A 52 16.44 -11.44 0.78
CA ALA A 52 15.16 -11.08 0.18
C ALA A 52 14.92 -11.81 -1.15
N HIS A 53 15.90 -11.81 -2.05
CA HIS A 53 15.86 -12.50 -3.34
C HIS A 53 15.71 -14.02 -3.16
N ARG A 54 16.49 -14.64 -2.27
CA ARG A 54 16.33 -16.07 -1.95
C ARG A 54 14.95 -16.40 -1.36
N TRP A 55 14.35 -15.48 -0.64
CA TRP A 55 12.98 -15.67 -0.14
C TRP A 55 11.94 -15.50 -1.24
N LEU A 56 12.05 -14.45 -2.06
CA LEU A 56 11.15 -14.17 -3.19
C LEU A 56 11.09 -15.32 -4.20
N THR A 57 12.24 -15.89 -4.57
CA THR A 57 12.35 -17.06 -5.46
C THR A 57 11.67 -18.33 -4.93
N ARG A 58 11.38 -18.39 -3.62
CA ARG A 58 10.62 -19.48 -2.98
C ARG A 58 9.14 -19.13 -2.75
N SER A 59 8.73 -17.91 -3.08
CA SER A 59 7.34 -17.45 -3.03
C SER A 59 6.68 -17.61 -4.40
N PRO A 60 5.34 -17.62 -4.49
CA PRO A 60 4.62 -17.67 -5.77
C PRO A 60 4.59 -16.31 -6.49
N SER A 61 5.45 -15.36 -6.12
CA SER A 61 5.53 -14.05 -6.74
C SER A 61 5.88 -14.16 -8.23
N PRO A 62 5.04 -13.65 -9.16
CA PRO A 62 5.37 -13.67 -10.59
C PRO A 62 6.44 -12.62 -10.97
N TYR A 63 6.75 -11.68 -10.07
CA TYR A 63 7.56 -10.49 -10.40
C TYR A 63 9.06 -10.61 -10.06
N VAL A 64 9.58 -11.81 -9.82
CA VAL A 64 11.02 -11.97 -9.50
C VAL A 64 11.89 -11.54 -10.67
N ALA A 65 11.55 -11.96 -11.90
CA ALA A 65 12.31 -11.59 -13.09
C ALA A 65 12.31 -10.07 -13.36
N GLU A 66 11.22 -9.38 -13.03
CA GLU A 66 11.15 -7.91 -13.15
C GLU A 66 12.08 -7.24 -12.12
N LEU A 67 12.11 -7.73 -10.87
CA LEU A 67 13.05 -7.27 -9.86
C LEU A 67 14.51 -7.51 -10.28
N ASP A 68 14.80 -8.67 -10.88
CA ASP A 68 16.12 -9.00 -11.41
C ASP A 68 16.53 -8.01 -12.51
N ALA A 69 15.63 -7.75 -13.46
CA ALA A 69 15.86 -6.80 -14.54
C ALA A 69 16.10 -5.37 -14.01
N ILE A 70 15.32 -4.91 -13.03
CA ILE A 70 15.51 -3.59 -12.38
C ILE A 70 16.86 -3.54 -11.65
N ALA A 71 17.22 -4.59 -10.90
CA ALA A 71 18.49 -4.64 -10.19
C ALA A 71 19.68 -4.58 -11.14
N THR A 72 19.63 -5.32 -12.25
CA THR A 72 20.66 -5.27 -13.31
C THR A 72 20.69 -3.92 -14.01
N HIS A 73 19.53 -3.37 -14.37
CA HIS A 73 19.42 -2.11 -15.10
C HIS A 73 19.96 -0.92 -14.29
N THR A 74 19.63 -0.87 -12.99
CA THR A 74 19.98 0.27 -12.13
C THR A 74 21.36 0.15 -11.49
N GLY A 75 21.85 -1.08 -11.28
CA GLY A 75 23.07 -1.35 -10.52
C GLY A 75 22.98 -0.86 -9.06
N VAL A 76 21.77 -0.69 -8.52
CA VAL A 76 21.52 -0.16 -7.17
C VAL A 76 21.30 -1.32 -6.21
N SER A 77 22.03 -1.35 -5.09
CA SER A 77 21.72 -2.27 -3.99
C SER A 77 20.48 -1.82 -3.21
N GLY A 78 19.70 -2.77 -2.74
CA GLY A 78 18.47 -2.59 -1.95
C GLY A 78 17.18 -2.90 -2.70
N ILE A 79 17.23 -3.24 -4.00
CA ILE A 79 16.03 -3.42 -4.84
C ILE A 79 15.10 -4.47 -4.24
N TYR A 80 15.63 -5.66 -3.90
CA TYR A 80 14.82 -6.74 -3.37
C TYR A 80 14.37 -6.44 -1.94
N ALA A 81 15.29 -6.00 -1.08
CA ALA A 81 15.00 -5.76 0.34
C ALA A 81 13.94 -4.66 0.55
N ILE A 82 13.99 -3.59 -0.25
CA ILE A 82 13.01 -2.50 -0.20
C ILE A 82 11.67 -2.98 -0.77
N ASN A 83 11.66 -3.71 -1.89
CA ASN A 83 10.41 -4.18 -2.50
C ASN A 83 9.65 -5.23 -1.67
N ILE A 84 10.29 -5.93 -0.72
CA ILE A 84 9.57 -6.80 0.23
C ILE A 84 9.15 -6.08 1.52
N SER A 85 9.58 -4.83 1.71
CA SER A 85 9.21 -4.00 2.86
C SER A 85 7.89 -3.29 2.60
N TYR A 86 6.76 -3.93 2.91
CA TYR A 86 5.45 -3.28 2.75
C TYR A 86 5.00 -2.54 4.03
N GLU A 87 4.80 -1.22 3.84
CA GLU A 87 4.12 -0.20 4.65
C GLU A 87 4.51 -0.02 6.15
N TYR A 88 4.22 1.17 6.69
CA TYR A 88 4.35 1.47 8.13
C TYR A 88 2.98 1.82 8.72
N ALA A 89 2.30 2.82 8.16
CA ALA A 89 0.93 3.18 8.53
C ALA A 89 0.16 3.82 7.37
N CYS A 90 -1.17 3.71 7.40
CA CYS A 90 -2.10 4.21 6.37
C CYS A 90 -3.49 4.46 6.97
N THR A 91 -4.28 5.33 6.33
CA THR A 91 -5.72 5.46 6.58
C THR A 91 -6.43 5.36 5.24
N ALA A 92 -7.51 4.58 5.14
CA ALA A 92 -8.33 4.46 3.94
C ALA A 92 -9.82 4.60 4.31
N LEU A 93 -10.62 5.10 3.37
CA LEU A 93 -12.08 5.16 3.45
C LEU A 93 -12.65 4.79 2.09
N ALA A 94 -13.63 3.89 2.08
CA ALA A 94 -14.44 3.60 0.92
C ALA A 94 -15.91 3.93 1.21
N ARG A 95 -16.51 4.78 0.36
CA ARG A 95 -17.95 5.11 0.37
C ARG A 95 -18.37 5.76 -0.93
N SER A 96 -19.67 5.70 -1.23
CA SER A 96 -20.27 6.56 -2.25
C SER A 96 -20.41 7.99 -1.75
N ASP A 97 -20.16 8.95 -2.64
CA ASP A 97 -20.29 10.38 -2.36
C ASP A 97 -21.74 10.88 -2.53
N ALA A 98 -22.55 10.13 -3.28
CA ALA A 98 -23.98 10.36 -3.46
C ALA A 98 -24.73 9.01 -3.56
N PRO A 99 -26.04 8.97 -3.27
CA PRO A 99 -26.85 7.77 -3.45
C PRO A 99 -26.74 7.22 -4.89
N GLY A 100 -26.49 5.93 -5.03
CA GLY A 100 -26.37 5.26 -6.33
C GLY A 100 -25.09 5.56 -7.12
N ALA A 101 -24.22 6.44 -6.62
CA ALA A 101 -22.96 6.74 -7.29
C ALA A 101 -21.90 5.65 -7.02
N ALA A 102 -21.01 5.46 -8.00
CA ALA A 102 -19.83 4.63 -7.85
C ALA A 102 -19.00 5.08 -6.63
N PRO A 103 -18.55 4.13 -5.79
CA PRO A 103 -17.79 4.44 -4.58
C PRO A 103 -16.45 5.11 -4.88
N THR A 104 -16.06 6.04 -4.01
CA THR A 104 -14.75 6.69 -4.01
C THR A 104 -13.89 6.11 -2.88
N LEU A 105 -12.70 5.63 -3.23
CA LEU A 105 -11.66 5.22 -2.28
C LEU A 105 -10.74 6.40 -2.00
N ARG A 106 -10.58 6.74 -0.73
CA ARG A 106 -9.69 7.81 -0.25
C ARG A 106 -8.64 7.20 0.66
N ARG A 107 -7.37 7.56 0.51
CA ARG A 107 -6.33 7.06 1.41
C ARG A 107 -5.19 8.04 1.69
N THR A 108 -4.60 7.96 2.88
CA THR A 108 -3.25 8.45 3.14
C THR A 108 -2.25 7.31 3.25
N LEU A 109 -1.01 7.60 2.84
CA LEU A 109 0.16 6.77 3.06
C LEU A 109 1.10 7.49 4.01
N ASP A 110 1.38 6.85 5.14
CA ASP A 110 2.17 7.41 6.21
C ASP A 110 3.49 6.64 6.39
N TRP A 111 4.59 7.32 6.11
CA TRP A 111 5.95 6.79 6.24
C TRP A 111 6.91 7.76 6.95
N PRO A 112 7.77 7.25 7.85
CA PRO A 112 8.77 8.08 8.54
C PRO A 112 9.91 8.56 7.63
N PHE A 113 9.93 8.16 6.36
CA PHE A 113 10.94 8.55 5.38
C PHE A 113 10.62 9.94 4.83
N LEU A 114 11.36 10.95 5.28
CA LEU A 114 11.22 12.32 4.80
C LEU A 114 11.57 12.40 3.31
N GLY A 115 10.82 13.20 2.55
CA GLY A 115 11.05 13.40 1.11
C GLY A 115 10.42 12.34 0.20
N LEU A 116 10.01 11.18 0.73
CA LEU A 116 9.48 10.07 -0.04
C LEU A 116 8.27 10.45 -0.93
N GLY A 117 7.39 11.34 -0.46
CA GLY A 117 6.24 11.81 -1.24
C GLY A 117 6.63 12.57 -2.51
N ARG A 118 7.80 13.22 -2.55
CA ARG A 118 8.27 14.00 -3.72
C ARG A 118 8.72 13.11 -4.88
N SER A 119 8.96 11.83 -4.60
CA SER A 119 9.38 10.83 -5.59
C SER A 119 8.24 9.90 -5.99
N ALA A 120 7.01 10.16 -5.53
CA ALA A 120 5.85 9.40 -5.98
C ALA A 120 5.65 9.60 -7.49
N ILE A 121 5.21 8.54 -8.17
CA ILE A 121 4.85 8.54 -9.58
C ILE A 121 3.50 7.84 -9.74
N LEU A 122 2.75 8.22 -10.76
CA LEU A 122 1.68 7.41 -11.31
C LEU A 122 2.28 6.55 -12.41
N ALA A 123 2.19 5.23 -12.30
CA ALA A 123 2.63 4.32 -13.36
C ALA A 123 1.40 3.77 -14.09
N HIS A 124 1.31 4.03 -15.39
CA HIS A 124 0.29 3.45 -16.25
C HIS A 124 0.79 2.09 -16.75
N ARG A 125 0.12 1.03 -16.35
CA ARG A 125 0.52 -0.36 -16.58
C ARG A 125 -0.53 -1.11 -17.37
N SER A 126 -0.13 -2.21 -17.97
CA SER A 126 -1.01 -3.13 -18.68
C SER A 126 -0.90 -4.53 -18.09
N GLY A 127 -2.02 -5.23 -18.02
CA GLY A 127 -2.10 -6.64 -17.64
C GLY A 127 -3.10 -7.39 -18.50
N ARG A 128 -3.23 -8.70 -18.26
CA ARG A 128 -4.14 -9.59 -19.00
C ARG A 128 -5.60 -9.12 -18.96
N ALA A 129 -6.05 -8.53 -17.86
CA ALA A 129 -7.41 -8.01 -17.70
C ALA A 129 -7.57 -6.55 -18.16
N GLY A 130 -6.50 -5.93 -18.69
CA GLY A 130 -6.51 -4.56 -19.19
C GLY A 130 -5.57 -3.62 -18.42
N GLU A 131 -5.69 -2.34 -18.73
CA GLU A 131 -4.84 -1.29 -18.18
C GLU A 131 -5.23 -0.90 -16.75
N PHE A 132 -4.27 -0.38 -16.00
CA PHE A 132 -4.48 0.19 -14.67
C PHE A 132 -3.41 1.22 -14.35
N VAL A 133 -3.70 2.11 -13.41
CA VAL A 133 -2.74 3.11 -12.91
C VAL A 133 -2.49 2.86 -11.44
N ASP A 134 -1.22 2.74 -11.05
CA ASP A 134 -0.83 2.64 -9.65
C ASP A 134 -0.02 3.85 -9.18
N VAL A 135 -0.21 4.24 -7.92
CA VAL A 135 0.67 5.23 -7.28
C VAL A 135 1.82 4.49 -6.63
N THR A 136 3.03 4.76 -7.12
CA THR A 136 4.22 3.99 -6.77
C THR A 136 5.47 4.88 -6.73
N TRP A 137 6.65 4.27 -6.67
CA TRP A 137 7.95 4.94 -6.63
C TRP A 137 8.92 4.30 -7.63
N PRO A 138 9.97 5.03 -8.05
CA PRO A 138 10.98 4.49 -8.94
C PRO A 138 11.56 3.14 -8.46
N GLY A 139 11.53 2.13 -9.32
CA GLY A 139 12.05 0.78 -9.04
C GLY A 139 11.18 -0.07 -8.09
N ALA A 140 9.99 0.40 -7.73
CA ALA A 140 9.00 -0.40 -7.00
C ALA A 140 8.17 -1.26 -7.98
N VAL A 141 8.01 -2.53 -7.63
CA VAL A 141 7.37 -3.55 -8.49
C VAL A 141 5.95 -3.84 -8.05
N GLY A 142 5.70 -4.09 -6.76
CA GLY A 142 4.34 -4.31 -6.31
C GLY A 142 3.56 -3.01 -6.12
N THR A 143 2.26 -3.15 -5.90
CA THR A 143 1.32 -2.04 -5.82
C THR A 143 0.80 -1.90 -4.39
N LEU A 144 0.71 -0.65 -3.93
CA LEU A 144 0.02 -0.32 -2.67
C LEU A 144 -1.36 0.28 -2.93
N THR A 145 -1.48 1.09 -3.98
CA THR A 145 -2.65 1.87 -4.35
C THR A 145 -2.81 1.84 -5.86
N ALA A 146 -3.97 1.44 -6.37
CA ALA A 146 -4.22 1.51 -7.80
C ALA A 146 -5.70 1.59 -8.15
N LEU A 147 -5.93 1.94 -9.41
CA LEU A 147 -7.23 1.99 -10.04
C LEU A 147 -7.13 1.39 -11.45
N ALA A 148 -8.08 0.51 -11.76
CA ALA A 148 -8.36 0.01 -13.09
C ALA A 148 -9.67 0.65 -13.57
N PRO A 149 -9.63 1.53 -14.58
CA PRO A 149 -10.83 2.21 -15.07
C PRO A 149 -11.91 1.23 -15.51
N GLY A 150 -13.15 1.46 -15.09
CA GLY A 150 -14.29 0.60 -15.41
C GLY A 150 -14.28 -0.78 -14.73
N ARG A 151 -13.30 -1.06 -13.84
CA ARG A 151 -13.21 -2.33 -13.10
C ARG A 151 -13.31 -2.11 -11.59
N PHE A 152 -12.23 -1.61 -10.98
CA PHE A 152 -12.16 -1.40 -9.53
C PHE A 152 -10.97 -0.51 -9.14
N ALA A 153 -10.99 -0.01 -7.90
CA ALA A 153 -9.84 0.61 -7.26
C ALA A 153 -9.60 -0.04 -5.90
N ALA A 154 -8.33 -0.10 -5.49
CA ALA A 154 -7.96 -0.80 -4.28
C ALA A 154 -6.71 -0.21 -3.62
N ALA A 155 -6.65 -0.40 -2.32
CA ALA A 155 -5.56 0.02 -1.47
C ALA A 155 -5.30 -1.04 -0.40
N ILE A 156 -4.04 -1.23 -0.04
CA ILE A 156 -3.67 -1.98 1.16
C ILE A 156 -3.18 -1.08 2.28
N ASN A 157 -3.46 -1.50 3.51
CA ASN A 157 -2.89 -0.93 4.72
C ASN A 157 -2.10 -2.01 5.47
N GLN A 158 -1.07 -1.59 6.21
CA GLN A 158 -0.35 -2.50 7.11
C GLN A 158 -1.27 -3.04 8.21
N ALA A 159 -1.38 -4.36 8.31
CA ALA A 159 -2.06 -5.04 9.40
C ALA A 159 -1.35 -4.83 10.76
N PRO A 160 -2.07 -4.92 11.89
CA PRO A 160 -1.50 -4.77 13.23
C PRO A 160 -0.36 -5.77 13.50
N LEU A 161 0.49 -5.42 14.45
CA LEU A 161 1.65 -6.24 14.81
C LEU A 161 1.21 -7.46 15.63
N ARG A 162 1.64 -8.66 15.21
CA ARG A 162 1.53 -9.85 16.05
C ARG A 162 2.50 -9.73 17.23
N ARG A 163 1.96 -9.63 18.45
CA ARG A 163 2.71 -9.57 19.71
C ARG A 163 2.69 -10.94 20.40
N ARG A 164 3.87 -11.47 20.69
CA ARG A 164 4.05 -12.63 21.58
C ARG A 164 4.54 -12.20 22.96
N THR A 165 5.05 -10.99 23.08
CA THR A 165 5.47 -10.39 24.35
C THR A 165 4.41 -9.43 24.88
N ARG A 166 4.25 -9.36 26.21
CA ARG A 166 3.26 -8.49 26.87
C ARG A 166 3.79 -7.10 27.20
N THR A 167 5.11 -6.94 27.32
CA THR A 167 5.77 -5.68 27.72
C THR A 167 6.29 -4.92 26.51
N ASP A 168 6.05 -3.61 26.47
CA ASP A 168 6.39 -2.74 25.34
C ASP A 168 7.87 -2.64 24.99
N MET A 169 8.75 -2.79 25.99
CA MET A 169 10.20 -2.82 25.79
C MET A 169 10.64 -3.97 24.86
N PHE A 170 9.89 -5.09 24.83
CA PHE A 170 10.22 -6.25 24.01
C PHE A 170 9.62 -6.20 22.61
N ARG A 171 9.02 -5.09 22.20
CA ARG A 171 8.42 -4.94 20.86
C ARG A 171 9.43 -5.17 19.73
N GLY A 172 10.68 -4.74 19.91
CA GLY A 172 11.75 -5.01 18.95
C GLY A 172 11.97 -6.51 18.69
N ILE A 173 11.81 -7.34 19.72
CA ILE A 173 11.91 -8.80 19.61
C ILE A 173 10.75 -9.34 18.76
N ASP A 174 9.52 -8.86 18.98
CA ASP A 174 8.36 -9.26 18.18
C ASP A 174 8.51 -8.87 16.70
N TYR A 175 9.04 -7.68 16.41
CA TYR A 175 9.37 -7.27 15.04
C TYR A 175 10.35 -8.22 14.37
N THR A 176 11.50 -8.45 14.99
CA THR A 176 12.54 -9.33 14.46
C THR A 176 12.04 -10.76 14.31
N ARG A 177 11.26 -11.27 15.28
CA ARG A 177 10.69 -12.61 15.23
C ARG A 177 9.67 -12.77 14.10
N ASN A 178 8.82 -11.76 13.86
CA ASN A 178 7.86 -11.78 12.76
C ASN A 178 8.58 -11.75 11.39
N LEU A 179 9.63 -10.93 11.26
CA LEU A 179 10.45 -10.90 10.05
C LEU A 179 11.18 -12.23 9.83
N ALA A 180 11.86 -12.76 10.85
CA ALA A 180 12.55 -14.04 10.79
C ALA A 180 11.59 -15.19 10.45
N TRP A 181 10.39 -15.20 11.03
CA TRP A 181 9.35 -16.17 10.69
C TRP A 181 8.94 -16.07 9.21
N THR A 182 8.71 -14.86 8.71
CA THR A 182 8.37 -14.62 7.30
C THR A 182 9.45 -15.19 6.37
N LEU A 183 10.71 -14.80 6.60
CA LEU A 183 11.83 -15.16 5.73
C LEU A 183 12.18 -16.67 5.78
N SER A 184 11.93 -17.33 6.92
CA SER A 184 12.25 -18.74 7.12
C SER A 184 11.10 -19.68 6.75
N ARG A 185 9.86 -19.35 7.11
CA ARG A 185 8.71 -20.26 7.04
C ARG A 185 7.62 -19.87 6.06
N GLU A 186 7.33 -18.59 5.92
CA GLU A 186 6.26 -18.17 5.01
C GLU A 186 6.69 -18.28 3.55
N ARG A 187 5.75 -18.72 2.73
CA ARG A 187 5.92 -18.89 1.28
C ARG A 187 4.80 -18.22 0.49
N GLY A 188 3.79 -17.64 1.14
CA GLY A 188 2.73 -16.93 0.43
C GLY A 188 3.25 -15.71 -0.34
N MET A 189 2.40 -15.15 -1.17
CA MET A 189 2.74 -13.99 -2.00
C MET A 189 2.92 -12.73 -1.13
N PRO A 190 3.90 -11.85 -1.41
CA PRO A 190 3.92 -10.52 -0.80
C PRO A 190 2.59 -9.78 -1.05
N PRO A 191 1.99 -9.10 -0.05
CA PRO A 191 0.71 -8.41 -0.24
C PRO A 191 0.70 -7.40 -1.39
N LEU A 192 1.78 -6.63 -1.56
CA LEU A 192 1.93 -5.68 -2.66
C LEU A 192 1.96 -6.36 -4.05
N HIS A 193 2.50 -7.59 -4.13
CA HIS A 193 2.53 -8.36 -5.36
C HIS A 193 1.14 -8.96 -5.64
N LEU A 194 0.43 -9.42 -4.60
CA LEU A 194 -0.94 -9.90 -4.76
C LEU A 194 -1.86 -8.78 -5.25
N LEU A 195 -1.71 -7.56 -4.71
CA LEU A 195 -2.51 -6.43 -5.16
C LEU A 195 -2.25 -6.13 -6.65
N ARG A 196 -0.98 -6.05 -7.06
CA ARG A 196 -0.64 -5.86 -8.48
C ARG A 196 -1.20 -6.99 -9.36
N TYR A 197 -1.08 -8.24 -8.90
CA TYR A 197 -1.60 -9.41 -9.62
C TYR A 197 -3.11 -9.33 -9.83
N ALA A 198 -3.87 -8.86 -8.82
CA ALA A 198 -5.30 -8.64 -8.96
C ALA A 198 -5.59 -7.60 -10.07
N PHE A 199 -4.88 -6.47 -10.10
CA PHE A 199 -5.05 -5.45 -11.17
C PHE A 199 -4.70 -5.98 -12.57
N GLU A 200 -3.68 -6.82 -12.66
CA GLU A 200 -3.25 -7.42 -13.92
C GLU A 200 -4.21 -8.52 -14.43
N THR A 201 -4.98 -9.18 -13.56
CA THR A 201 -5.69 -10.42 -13.91
C THR A 201 -7.18 -10.47 -13.64
N ALA A 202 -7.69 -9.70 -12.67
CA ALA A 202 -9.12 -9.67 -12.36
C ALA A 202 -9.86 -8.75 -13.33
N THR A 203 -10.92 -9.26 -13.95
CA THR A 203 -11.73 -8.52 -14.91
C THR A 203 -12.72 -7.57 -14.25
N ASP A 204 -13.07 -7.81 -12.99
CA ASP A 204 -14.04 -7.00 -12.23
C ASP A 204 -13.75 -7.00 -10.71
N PHE A 205 -14.62 -6.30 -9.95
CA PHE A 205 -14.59 -6.23 -8.50
C PHE A 205 -14.70 -7.59 -7.81
N SER A 206 -15.54 -8.49 -8.33
CA SER A 206 -15.82 -9.79 -7.70
C SER A 206 -14.63 -10.73 -7.83
N GLU A 207 -14.00 -10.81 -9.01
CA GLU A 207 -12.78 -11.57 -9.22
C GLU A 207 -11.62 -11.00 -8.38
N ALA A 208 -11.49 -9.66 -8.32
CA ALA A 208 -10.48 -9.02 -7.50
C ALA A 208 -10.67 -9.37 -6.01
N LEU A 209 -11.90 -9.28 -5.51
CA LEU A 209 -12.25 -9.66 -4.14
C LEU A 209 -11.92 -11.13 -3.86
N GLN A 210 -12.22 -12.03 -4.79
CA GLN A 210 -11.91 -13.45 -4.65
C GLN A 210 -10.40 -13.69 -4.53
N LEU A 211 -9.58 -13.13 -5.42
CA LEU A 211 -8.12 -13.23 -5.35
C LEU A 211 -7.58 -12.64 -4.04
N LEU A 212 -8.01 -11.43 -3.70
CA LEU A 212 -7.60 -10.69 -2.50
C LEU A 212 -8.12 -11.30 -1.21
N ARG A 213 -9.03 -12.29 -1.27
CA ARG A 213 -9.51 -13.09 -0.13
C ARG A 213 -8.79 -14.43 0.01
N THR A 214 -8.41 -15.06 -1.09
CA THR A 214 -8.09 -16.51 -1.11
C THR A 214 -6.62 -16.83 -1.30
N VAL A 215 -5.88 -16.03 -2.07
CA VAL A 215 -4.46 -16.32 -2.34
C VAL A 215 -3.65 -16.21 -1.06
N GLU A 216 -2.83 -17.23 -0.76
CA GLU A 216 -1.98 -17.24 0.43
C GLU A 216 -0.98 -16.07 0.42
N LEU A 217 -0.83 -15.44 1.58
CA LEU A 217 0.01 -14.26 1.77
C LEU A 217 1.24 -14.57 2.61
N ALA A 218 2.31 -13.84 2.34
CA ALA A 218 3.52 -13.83 3.15
C ALA A 218 3.31 -13.22 4.54
N ARG A 219 2.42 -12.22 4.61
CA ARG A 219 2.15 -11.42 5.81
C ARG A 219 0.69 -10.94 5.82
N PRO A 220 0.10 -10.72 7.00
CA PRO A 220 -1.25 -10.16 7.11
C PRO A 220 -1.34 -8.76 6.50
N VAL A 221 -2.51 -8.42 5.97
CA VAL A 221 -2.80 -7.13 5.31
C VAL A 221 -4.27 -6.76 5.49
N LEU A 222 -4.56 -5.46 5.42
CA LEU A 222 -5.91 -4.93 5.34
C LEU A 222 -6.13 -4.42 3.92
N VAL A 223 -7.22 -4.80 3.26
CA VAL A 223 -7.52 -4.39 1.89
C VAL A 223 -8.79 -3.55 1.90
N THR A 224 -8.76 -2.41 1.22
CA THR A 224 -9.94 -1.62 0.88
C THR A 224 -10.14 -1.72 -0.63
N LEU A 225 -11.31 -2.19 -1.08
CA LEU A 225 -11.64 -2.44 -2.48
C LEU A 225 -12.98 -1.76 -2.81
N VAL A 226 -13.02 -1.07 -3.94
CA VAL A 226 -14.22 -0.41 -4.47
C VAL A 226 -14.39 -0.75 -5.96
N GLY A 227 -15.61 -1.03 -6.40
CA GLY A 227 -15.95 -1.30 -7.80
C GLY A 227 -16.53 -0.07 -8.51
N CYS A 228 -17.38 -0.33 -9.49
CA CYS A 228 -18.07 0.69 -10.29
C CYS A 228 -19.54 0.86 -9.87
N ALA A 229 -20.16 -0.16 -9.26
CA ALA A 229 -21.50 -0.06 -8.70
C ALA A 229 -21.48 0.40 -7.23
N ALA A 230 -22.57 1.03 -6.79
CA ALA A 230 -22.66 1.67 -5.47
C ALA A 230 -22.49 0.70 -4.28
N ASP A 231 -22.83 -0.57 -4.46
CA ASP A 231 -22.73 -1.64 -3.47
C ASP A 231 -21.41 -2.43 -3.54
N GLU A 232 -20.60 -2.19 -4.57
CA GLU A 232 -19.27 -2.80 -4.72
C GLU A 232 -18.25 -2.13 -3.81
N ILE A 233 -18.38 -2.37 -2.50
CA ILE A 233 -17.45 -1.92 -1.48
C ILE A 233 -17.11 -3.10 -0.58
N ALA A 234 -15.82 -3.40 -0.43
CA ALA A 234 -15.34 -4.43 0.47
C ALA A 234 -14.11 -3.99 1.26
N ILE A 235 -14.11 -4.33 2.55
CA ILE A 235 -12.94 -4.31 3.40
C ILE A 235 -12.57 -5.75 3.71
N VAL A 236 -11.31 -6.12 3.47
CA VAL A 236 -10.82 -7.47 3.72
C VAL A 236 -9.73 -7.45 4.78
N GLU A 237 -9.99 -8.10 5.91
CA GLU A 237 -8.98 -8.37 6.93
C GLU A 237 -8.30 -9.69 6.62
N ARG A 238 -7.08 -9.64 6.08
CA ARG A 238 -6.35 -10.82 5.63
C ARG A 238 -5.29 -11.26 6.62
N ARG A 239 -5.37 -12.55 6.95
CA ARG A 239 -4.25 -13.35 7.46
C ARG A 239 -3.55 -14.02 6.29
N GLU A 240 -2.44 -14.68 6.59
CA GLU A 240 -1.64 -15.46 5.65
C GLU A 240 -2.51 -16.47 4.88
N ARG A 241 -3.50 -17.11 5.54
CA ARG A 241 -4.30 -18.22 4.97
C ARG A 241 -5.81 -18.08 5.20
N SER A 242 -6.26 -16.97 5.75
CA SER A 242 -7.69 -16.73 6.00
C SER A 242 -8.02 -15.25 5.81
N GLY A 243 -9.30 -14.94 5.67
CA GLY A 243 -9.76 -13.58 5.48
C GLY A 243 -11.21 -13.38 5.89
N THR A 244 -11.47 -12.28 6.60
CA THR A 244 -12.82 -11.81 6.89
C THR A 244 -13.15 -10.68 5.91
N VAL A 245 -14.33 -10.75 5.29
CA VAL A 245 -14.83 -9.72 4.37
C VAL A 245 -15.96 -8.96 5.03
N TYR A 246 -15.86 -7.64 5.03
CA TYR A 246 -16.93 -6.73 5.41
C TYR A 246 -17.41 -6.01 4.16
N LEU A 247 -18.68 -6.20 3.80
CA LEU A 247 -19.30 -5.52 2.67
C LEU A 247 -19.87 -4.17 3.11
N GLY A 248 -19.83 -3.19 2.21
CA GLY A 248 -20.34 -1.85 2.41
C GLY A 248 -19.31 -0.82 2.88
N PRO A 249 -19.74 0.44 3.07
CA PRO A 249 -18.84 1.55 3.40
C PRO A 249 -18.05 1.33 4.70
N GLY A 250 -16.84 1.86 4.75
CA GLY A 250 -16.07 1.89 5.99
C GLY A 250 -14.68 2.50 5.85
N ALA A 251 -14.16 2.99 6.98
CA ALA A 251 -12.77 3.38 7.12
C ALA A 251 -11.91 2.28 7.73
N VAL A 252 -10.64 2.24 7.32
CA VAL A 252 -9.63 1.30 7.76
C VAL A 252 -8.33 2.04 8.03
N ALA A 253 -7.72 1.81 9.19
CA ALA A 253 -6.39 2.29 9.52
C ALA A 253 -5.41 1.12 9.61
N ASN A 254 -4.69 0.94 10.73
CA ASN A 254 -3.69 -0.13 10.87
C ASN A 254 -4.01 -1.07 12.04
N ASP A 255 -5.29 -1.41 12.16
CA ASP A 255 -5.83 -2.31 13.16
C ASP A 255 -6.95 -3.17 12.57
N TRP A 256 -7.24 -4.28 13.25
CA TRP A 256 -8.47 -5.04 12.98
C TRP A 256 -9.67 -4.23 13.47
N ARG A 257 -10.82 -4.39 12.80
CA ARG A 257 -12.11 -3.81 13.17
C ARG A 257 -12.53 -4.26 14.56
N GLU A 258 -12.32 -5.55 14.84
CA GLU A 258 -12.51 -6.13 16.17
C GLU A 258 -11.17 -6.41 16.83
N SER A 259 -11.00 -5.95 18.07
CA SER A 259 -9.78 -6.18 18.84
C SER A 259 -9.51 -7.69 19.00
N GLN A 260 -8.33 -8.13 18.58
CA GLN A 260 -7.94 -9.55 18.65
C GLN A 260 -6.79 -9.78 19.64
N TYR A 261 -6.87 -10.87 20.40
CA TYR A 261 -5.79 -11.26 21.31
C TYR A 261 -4.48 -11.51 20.57
N GLY A 262 -3.37 -10.99 21.11
CA GLY A 262 -2.03 -11.14 20.53
C GLY A 262 -1.75 -10.23 19.32
N TRP A 263 -2.63 -9.27 19.04
CA TRP A 263 -2.43 -8.24 18.01
C TRP A 263 -2.39 -6.85 18.64
N GLU A 264 -1.42 -6.06 18.21
CA GLU A 264 -1.26 -4.67 18.65
C GLU A 264 -1.45 -3.74 17.43
N PRO A 265 -2.35 -2.74 17.54
CA PRO A 265 -2.52 -1.71 16.52
C PRO A 265 -1.20 -1.02 16.21
N ARG A 266 -0.99 -0.66 14.94
CA ARG A 266 0.20 0.13 14.57
C ARG A 266 -0.11 1.62 14.64
N PRO A 267 0.40 2.36 15.64
CA PRO A 267 0.17 3.78 15.73
C PRO A 267 0.97 4.52 14.67
N CYS A 268 0.44 5.68 14.27
CA CYS A 268 1.15 6.60 13.39
C CYS A 268 1.11 8.05 13.88
N ALA A 269 -0.08 8.52 14.27
CA ALA A 269 -0.35 9.93 14.52
C ALA A 269 -0.42 10.26 16.01
N LEU A 270 -0.93 9.33 16.83
CA LEU A 270 -1.21 9.55 18.25
C LEU A 270 -0.31 8.69 19.16
N PRO A 271 0.03 9.19 20.37
CA PRO A 271 0.76 8.41 21.37
C PRO A 271 -0.01 7.18 21.86
N ASP A 272 -1.34 7.32 22.03
CA ASP A 272 -2.21 6.21 22.39
C ASP A 272 -2.49 5.33 21.16
N ARG A 273 -1.81 4.19 21.13
CA ARG A 273 -1.83 3.25 20.01
C ARG A 273 -3.20 2.64 19.76
N ARG A 274 -3.99 2.43 20.81
CA ARG A 274 -5.31 1.80 20.69
C ARG A 274 -6.34 2.77 20.14
N ARG A 275 -6.17 4.06 20.42
CA ARG A 275 -7.05 5.12 19.91
C ARG A 275 -6.64 5.62 18.53
N ASP A 276 -5.37 5.53 18.15
CA ASP A 276 -4.86 6.07 16.88
C ASP A 276 -5.69 5.65 15.66
N SER A 277 -5.87 4.35 15.44
CA SER A 277 -6.60 3.84 14.28
C SER A 277 -8.08 4.24 14.32
N VAL A 278 -8.73 4.12 15.49
CA VAL A 278 -10.15 4.48 15.68
C VAL A 278 -10.38 5.97 15.42
N THR A 279 -9.53 6.83 15.98
CA THR A 279 -9.65 8.29 15.79
C THR A 279 -9.41 8.68 14.34
N ARG A 280 -8.43 8.09 13.65
CA ARG A 280 -8.19 8.36 12.22
C ARG A 280 -9.39 7.93 11.36
N CYS A 281 -9.97 6.76 11.63
CA CYS A 281 -11.17 6.28 10.94
C CYS A 281 -12.37 7.20 11.16
N ALA A 282 -12.68 7.56 12.40
CA ALA A 282 -13.79 8.48 12.71
C ALA A 282 -13.58 9.86 12.08
N THR A 283 -12.34 10.36 12.07
CA THR A 283 -12.02 11.68 11.51
C THR A 283 -12.22 11.72 9.99
N ILE A 284 -11.73 10.72 9.24
CA ILE A 284 -11.92 10.71 7.78
C ILE A 284 -13.41 10.56 7.42
N GLU A 285 -14.16 9.74 8.15
CA GLU A 285 -15.60 9.58 7.95
C GLU A 285 -16.37 10.89 8.19
N GLN A 286 -16.07 11.58 9.29
CA GLN A 286 -16.69 12.86 9.62
C GLN A 286 -16.31 13.96 8.61
N ALA A 287 -15.03 14.03 8.22
CA ALA A 287 -14.54 15.06 7.33
C ALA A 287 -15.12 14.93 5.92
N VAL A 288 -15.22 13.71 5.38
CA VAL A 288 -15.86 13.46 4.07
C VAL A 288 -17.37 13.69 4.13
N THR A 289 -18.00 13.47 5.28
CA THR A 289 -19.43 13.80 5.43
C THR A 289 -19.66 15.31 5.44
N SER A 290 -18.74 16.08 6.04
CA SER A 290 -18.84 17.54 6.19
C SER A 290 -18.34 18.31 4.97
N GLY A 291 -17.55 17.70 4.09
CA GLY A 291 -16.86 18.36 2.99
C GLY A 291 -16.97 17.60 1.68
N SER A 292 -17.32 18.31 0.60
CA SER A 292 -17.39 17.75 -0.76
C SER A 292 -16.19 18.10 -1.63
N THR A 293 -15.29 18.96 -1.14
CA THR A 293 -14.12 19.39 -1.91
C THR A 293 -13.00 18.34 -1.86
N PRO A 294 -12.26 18.16 -2.97
CA PRO A 294 -11.19 17.16 -3.05
C PRO A 294 -10.14 17.38 -1.96
N PHE A 295 -9.71 16.30 -1.31
CA PHE A 295 -8.72 16.31 -0.22
C PHE A 295 -9.07 17.15 1.02
N SER A 296 -10.30 17.68 1.15
CA SER A 296 -10.72 18.38 2.38
C SER A 296 -10.69 17.51 3.63
N TRP A 297 -10.70 16.19 3.46
CA TRP A 297 -10.59 15.19 4.51
C TRP A 297 -9.15 14.93 5.00
N VAL A 298 -8.13 15.49 4.34
CA VAL A 298 -6.71 15.31 4.69
C VAL A 298 -6.34 16.25 5.85
N ILE A 299 -6.99 16.03 7.00
CA ILE A 299 -6.85 16.81 8.22
C ILE A 299 -6.27 15.97 9.37
N PRO A 300 -5.66 16.57 10.39
CA PRO A 300 -5.20 15.82 11.56
C PRO A 300 -6.35 15.06 12.26
N PRO A 301 -6.15 13.82 12.75
CA PRO A 301 -4.90 13.05 12.72
C PRO A 301 -4.71 12.18 11.46
N VAL A 302 -5.64 12.19 10.50
CA VAL A 302 -5.50 11.47 9.21
C VAL A 302 -4.27 11.97 8.47
N ARG A 303 -4.08 13.30 8.43
CA ARG A 303 -2.83 13.95 8.07
C ARG A 303 -1.95 14.10 9.30
N ASN A 304 -0.78 13.48 9.27
CA ASN A 304 0.20 13.53 10.35
C ASN A 304 1.62 13.76 9.80
N TRP A 305 2.61 13.80 10.69
CA TRP A 305 4.00 14.07 10.34
C TRP A 305 4.64 12.98 9.44
N ASN A 306 4.04 11.79 9.40
CA ASN A 306 4.43 10.70 8.49
C ASN A 306 3.70 10.74 7.15
N THR A 307 2.62 11.50 6.97
CA THR A 307 1.88 11.50 5.71
C THR A 307 2.77 11.95 4.55
N ARG A 308 2.86 11.12 3.51
CA ARG A 308 3.66 11.36 2.30
C ARG A 308 2.82 11.49 1.04
N LEU A 309 1.62 10.94 1.06
CA LEU A 309 0.73 10.90 -0.09
C LEU A 309 -0.71 10.82 0.40
N ALA A 310 -1.59 11.56 -0.24
CA ALA A 310 -3.04 11.39 -0.20
C ALA A 310 -3.55 11.04 -1.59
N VAL A 311 -4.49 10.09 -1.68
CA VAL A 311 -5.08 9.66 -2.96
C VAL A 311 -6.61 9.63 -2.86
N GLU A 312 -7.29 10.08 -3.90
CA GLU A 312 -8.72 9.82 -4.14
C GLU A 312 -8.85 9.04 -5.46
N MET A 313 -9.63 7.95 -5.45
CA MET A 313 -9.81 7.07 -6.60
C MET A 313 -11.29 6.72 -6.79
N ASN A 314 -11.78 6.78 -8.02
CA ASN A 314 -13.12 6.31 -8.38
C ASN A 314 -13.10 5.65 -9.76
N ALA A 315 -13.19 4.32 -9.78
CA ALA A 315 -13.07 3.52 -11.00
C ALA A 315 -14.26 3.63 -11.94
N GLY A 316 -15.44 4.04 -11.42
CA GLY A 316 -16.67 4.21 -12.20
C GLY A 316 -16.84 5.59 -12.83
N ARG A 317 -15.89 6.53 -12.64
CA ARG A 317 -15.96 7.84 -13.29
C ARG A 317 -15.65 7.73 -14.79
N LEU A 318 -16.35 8.54 -15.59
CA LEU A 318 -16.13 8.60 -17.04
C LEU A 318 -14.93 9.48 -17.44
N ASP A 319 -14.58 10.47 -16.62
CA ASP A 319 -13.49 11.42 -16.88
C ASP A 319 -12.14 10.89 -16.33
N PRO A 320 -11.14 10.62 -17.20
CA PRO A 320 -9.82 10.15 -16.78
C PRO A 320 -9.08 11.06 -15.80
N SER A 321 -9.28 12.37 -15.90
CA SER A 321 -8.65 13.35 -15.00
C SER A 321 -9.22 13.32 -13.57
N ALA A 322 -10.35 12.63 -13.38
CA ALA A 322 -11.02 12.45 -12.11
C ALA A 322 -10.94 11.01 -11.58
N TRP A 323 -10.31 10.08 -12.31
CA TRP A 323 -10.12 8.70 -11.86
C TRP A 323 -9.25 8.64 -10.63
N ILE A 324 -8.08 9.29 -10.69
CA ILE A 324 -7.09 9.27 -9.63
C ILE A 324 -6.57 10.68 -9.39
N ARG A 325 -6.60 11.11 -8.14
CA ARG A 325 -5.95 12.33 -7.67
C ARG A 325 -4.93 11.95 -6.63
N ALA A 326 -3.72 12.46 -6.75
CA ALA A 326 -2.63 12.21 -5.83
C ALA A 326 -1.98 13.54 -5.41
N ALA A 327 -1.73 13.72 -4.12
CA ALA A 327 -1.20 14.96 -3.54
C ALA A 327 -0.28 14.71 -2.34
#